data_AF-A0A1A8TLE6-F1
#
_entry.id   AF-A0A1A8TLE6-F1
#
_cell.length_a   1.000
_cell.length_b   1.000
_cell.length_c   1.000
_cell.angle_alpha   90.00
_cell.angle_beta   90.00
_cell.angle_gamma   90.00
#
_symmetry.space_group_name_H-M   'P 1'
#
loop_
_entity.id
_entity.type
_entity.pdbx_description
1 polymer ?
#
loop_
_entity_poly.entity_id
_entity_poly.type
_entity_poly.pdbx_seq_one_letter_code
_entity_poly.pdbx_strand_id
1 'polypeptide(L)'
;MEIPTEEELLLIDERLANIDLDVAVSMGYVRKAQGWSFSTLSKRFAGVNTQLLQRYMQQGYACVRPIHFIAAYSWVTMVPMTSFYKGLKIRESYRGMDETGVEALICIANMPHDLFSLALQCIHCFLDEFGKKQVDTLKKCLEHEYGVFNEALYQFCSAPPIIDIDKFAASYYRSIALTVTEFRKRHQLSPMTMARVLGLSEYKYRILEDPDNPQPFSMAIGLRVKLGFKLDGHVQFTHCMKDYPEFHEYRKLQHIRDSLLIESLRYISEQQKPYVIGVIKGLATAHSSKRK
;
A
#
# COMPACT_ATOMS: atom_id res chain seq x y z
N MET A 1 -25.15 -2.84 4.34
CA MET A 1 -24.12 -2.00 3.70
C MET A 1 -24.81 -0.76 3.20
N GLU A 2 -24.30 0.41 3.55
CA GLU A 2 -24.85 1.69 3.09
C GLU A 2 -24.27 2.01 1.71
N ILE A 3 -25.13 2.42 0.77
CA ILE A 3 -24.73 2.86 -0.57
C ILE A 3 -24.49 4.38 -0.49
N PRO A 4 -23.40 4.90 -1.05
CA PRO A 4 -23.08 6.32 -0.94
C PRO A 4 -24.11 7.19 -1.66
N THR A 5 -24.39 8.36 -1.09
CA THR A 5 -25.27 9.38 -1.70
C THR A 5 -24.57 10.08 -2.88
N GLU A 6 -25.32 10.83 -3.68
CA GLU A 6 -24.72 11.64 -4.76
C GLU A 6 -23.74 12.68 -4.23
N GLU A 7 -24.04 13.30 -3.09
CA GLU A 7 -23.12 14.25 -2.44
C GLU A 7 -21.82 13.55 -2.01
N GLU A 8 -21.92 12.33 -1.44
CA GLU A 8 -20.74 11.54 -1.08
C GLU A 8 -19.92 11.14 -2.32
N LEU A 9 -20.57 10.81 -3.45
CA LEU A 9 -19.89 10.48 -4.69
C LEU A 9 -19.19 11.69 -5.32
N LEU A 10 -19.82 12.87 -5.30
CA LEU A 10 -19.19 14.12 -5.74
C LEU A 10 -17.95 14.47 -4.90
N LEU A 11 -18.02 14.30 -3.58
CA LEU A 11 -16.87 14.48 -2.70
C LEU A 11 -15.74 13.48 -2.99
N ILE A 12 -16.08 12.24 -3.37
CA ILE A 12 -15.10 11.24 -3.82
C ILE A 12 -14.44 11.69 -5.13
N ASP A 13 -15.21 12.20 -6.08
CA ASP A 13 -14.72 12.69 -7.37
C ASP A 13 -13.74 13.86 -7.18
N GLU A 14 -14.10 14.84 -6.34
CA GLU A 14 -13.24 15.98 -6.00
C GLU A 14 -11.92 15.53 -5.34
N ARG A 15 -12.00 14.57 -4.40
CA ARG A 15 -10.80 13.99 -3.75
C ARG A 15 -9.90 13.24 -4.73
N LEU A 16 -10.47 12.70 -5.80
CA LEU A 16 -9.76 11.91 -6.80
C LEU A 16 -9.30 12.71 -8.02
N ALA A 17 -9.68 13.97 -8.15
CA ALA A 17 -9.36 14.81 -9.30
C ALA A 17 -7.85 14.86 -9.61
N ASN A 18 -7.00 14.80 -8.57
CA ASN A 18 -5.54 14.86 -8.69
C ASN A 18 -4.83 13.52 -8.41
N ILE A 19 -5.56 12.40 -8.36
CA ILE A 19 -5.01 11.12 -7.89
C ILE A 19 -3.77 10.67 -8.69
N ASP A 20 -3.79 10.86 -10.01
CA ASP A 20 -2.69 10.48 -10.89
C ASP A 20 -1.42 11.30 -10.63
N LEU A 21 -1.60 12.61 -10.38
CA LEU A 21 -0.53 13.52 -9.99
C LEU A 21 0.05 13.13 -8.62
N ASP A 22 -0.82 12.91 -7.65
CA ASP A 22 -0.47 12.53 -6.29
C ASP A 22 0.36 11.24 -6.27
N VAL A 23 0.00 10.29 -7.13
CA VAL A 23 0.70 9.01 -7.22
C VAL A 23 2.07 9.17 -7.83
N ALA A 24 2.19 9.93 -8.92
CA ALA A 24 3.49 10.21 -9.54
C ALA A 24 4.46 10.83 -8.53
N VAL A 25 3.99 11.83 -7.79
CA VAL A 25 4.76 12.53 -6.76
C VAL A 25 5.16 11.59 -5.63
N SER A 26 4.22 10.81 -5.12
CA SER A 26 4.47 9.88 -4.01
C SER A 26 5.45 8.77 -4.38
N MET A 27 5.32 8.21 -5.59
CA MET A 27 6.25 7.21 -6.11
C MET A 27 7.67 7.78 -6.22
N GLY A 28 7.80 8.97 -6.80
CA GLY A 28 9.08 9.67 -6.92
C GLY A 28 9.72 9.96 -5.56
N TYR A 29 8.92 10.37 -4.58
CA TYR A 29 9.37 10.61 -3.21
C TYR A 29 9.84 9.33 -2.52
N VAL A 30 9.04 8.26 -2.56
CA VAL A 30 9.40 6.96 -1.96
C VAL A 30 10.68 6.39 -2.58
N ARG A 31 10.80 6.47 -3.92
CA ARG A 31 12.02 6.05 -4.63
C ARG A 31 13.25 6.77 -4.08
N LYS A 32 13.17 8.10 -3.95
CA LYS A 32 14.27 8.94 -3.48
C LYS A 32 14.61 8.65 -2.02
N ALA A 33 13.61 8.56 -1.15
CA ALA A 33 13.78 8.30 0.28
C ALA A 33 14.49 6.95 0.52
N GLN A 34 14.09 5.90 -0.20
CA GLN A 34 14.71 4.57 -0.11
C GLN A 34 16.03 4.44 -0.90
N GLY A 35 16.51 5.50 -1.55
CA GLY A 35 17.80 5.50 -2.25
C GLY A 35 17.83 4.70 -3.56
N TRP A 36 16.68 4.37 -4.15
CA TRP A 36 16.62 3.63 -5.42
C TRP A 36 16.99 4.52 -6.60
N SER A 37 17.89 4.06 -7.47
CA SER A 37 18.05 4.66 -8.80
C SER A 37 16.97 4.12 -9.73
N PHE A 38 16.66 4.84 -10.81
CA PHE A 38 15.73 4.32 -11.83
C PHE A 38 16.25 3.03 -12.47
N SER A 39 17.56 2.88 -12.64
CA SER A 39 18.17 1.70 -13.27
C SER A 39 18.18 0.48 -12.36
N THR A 40 18.35 0.64 -11.05
CA THR A 40 18.27 -0.49 -10.11
C THR A 40 16.82 -0.91 -9.86
N LEU A 41 15.90 0.06 -9.83
CA LEU A 41 14.49 -0.23 -9.60
C LEU A 41 13.81 -0.84 -10.83
N SER A 42 14.12 -0.40 -12.05
CA SER A 42 13.56 -1.02 -13.26
C SER A 42 13.94 -2.49 -13.41
N LYS A 43 15.13 -2.90 -12.94
CA LYS A 43 15.56 -4.31 -12.91
C LYS A 43 14.68 -5.21 -12.04
N ARG A 44 13.85 -4.64 -11.16
CA ARG A 44 12.87 -5.41 -10.35
C ARG A 44 11.61 -5.77 -11.12
N PHE A 45 11.43 -5.26 -12.34
CA PHE A 45 10.21 -5.42 -13.13
C PHE A 45 10.55 -5.88 -14.55
N ALA A 46 10.19 -7.11 -14.90
CA ALA A 46 10.15 -7.52 -16.30
C ALA A 46 8.91 -6.88 -16.95
N GLY A 47 9.08 -6.37 -18.18
CA GLY A 47 8.04 -5.62 -18.90
C GLY A 47 8.05 -4.10 -18.67
N VAL A 48 8.80 -3.59 -17.68
CA VAL A 48 8.92 -2.14 -17.43
C VAL A 48 10.36 -1.67 -17.59
N ASN A 49 10.63 -1.00 -18.70
CA ASN A 49 11.95 -0.39 -18.92
C ASN A 49 12.12 0.91 -18.09
N THR A 50 13.37 1.36 -17.97
CA THR A 50 13.72 2.57 -17.21
C THR A 50 12.98 3.82 -17.66
N GLN A 51 12.71 3.98 -18.96
CA GLN A 51 12.00 5.16 -19.49
C GLN A 51 10.53 5.14 -19.10
N LEU A 52 9.88 3.98 -19.17
CA LEU A 52 8.50 3.80 -18.73
C LEU A 52 8.36 4.04 -17.22
N LEU A 53 9.31 3.53 -16.43
CA LEU A 53 9.36 3.78 -14.99
C LEU A 53 9.50 5.28 -14.67
N GLN A 54 10.36 5.99 -15.41
CA GLN A 54 10.49 7.46 -15.28
C GLN A 54 9.17 8.16 -15.61
N ARG A 55 8.50 7.77 -16.70
CA ARG A 55 7.20 8.33 -17.09
C ARG A 55 6.13 8.11 -16.03
N TYR A 56 6.06 6.94 -15.40
CA TYR A 56 5.13 6.69 -14.30
C TYR A 56 5.34 7.63 -13.10
N MET A 57 6.55 8.16 -12.90
CA MET A 57 6.86 9.13 -11.84
C MET A 57 6.84 10.60 -12.32
N GLN A 58 6.55 10.85 -13.61
CA GLN A 58 6.41 12.21 -14.14
C GLN A 58 4.98 12.71 -13.92
N GLN A 59 4.86 13.95 -13.42
CA GLN A 59 3.57 14.60 -13.15
C GLN A 59 2.77 14.84 -14.43
N GLY A 60 3.43 15.31 -15.50
CA GLY A 60 2.81 15.58 -16.79
C GLY A 60 2.56 14.36 -17.67
N TYR A 61 2.75 13.14 -17.16
CA TYR A 61 2.47 11.93 -17.94
C TYR A 61 0.97 11.73 -18.06
N ALA A 62 0.46 11.91 -19.29
CA ALA A 62 -0.97 11.90 -19.59
C ALA A 62 -1.60 10.50 -19.61
N CYS A 63 -0.81 9.42 -19.62
CA CYS A 63 -1.36 8.07 -19.61
C CYS A 63 -1.66 7.61 -18.18
N VAL A 64 -2.68 6.76 -18.07
CA VAL A 64 -3.11 6.13 -16.82
C VAL A 64 -1.97 5.29 -16.24
N ARG A 65 -1.69 5.49 -14.94
CA ARG A 65 -0.83 4.57 -14.17
C ARG A 65 -1.67 3.36 -13.78
N PRO A 66 -1.37 2.16 -14.30
CA PRO A 66 -2.24 1.04 -14.06
C PRO A 66 -2.08 0.54 -12.62
N ILE A 67 -3.20 0.19 -11.97
CA ILE A 67 -3.21 -0.18 -10.55
C ILE A 67 -2.31 -1.38 -10.22
N HIS A 68 -2.18 -2.34 -11.15
CA HIS A 68 -1.32 -3.52 -10.95
C HIS A 68 0.16 -3.12 -10.80
N PHE A 69 0.62 -2.11 -11.55
CA PHE A 69 1.99 -1.65 -11.44
C PHE A 69 2.22 -0.95 -10.09
N ILE A 70 1.24 -0.17 -9.62
CA ILE A 70 1.29 0.44 -8.29
C ILE A 70 1.30 -0.63 -7.18
N ALA A 71 0.56 -1.72 -7.36
CA ALA A 71 0.56 -2.86 -6.46
C ALA A 71 1.93 -3.56 -6.43
N ALA A 72 2.53 -3.83 -7.60
CA ALA A 72 3.88 -4.40 -7.69
C ALA A 72 4.95 -3.45 -7.12
N TYR A 73 4.83 -2.14 -7.39
CA TYR A 73 5.69 -1.10 -6.84
C TYR A 73 5.59 -1.02 -5.32
N SER A 74 4.37 -1.07 -4.80
CA SER A 74 4.08 -1.19 -3.36
C SER A 74 4.83 -2.39 -2.79
N TRP A 75 4.77 -3.56 -3.43
CA TRP A 75 5.45 -4.76 -2.98
C TRP A 75 6.97 -4.60 -2.86
N VAL A 76 7.61 -4.10 -3.92
CA VAL A 76 9.07 -3.91 -3.96
C VAL A 76 9.54 -2.87 -2.95
N THR A 77 8.77 -1.81 -2.74
CA THR A 77 9.10 -0.74 -1.80
C THR A 77 8.65 -1.03 -0.38
N MET A 78 7.82 -2.05 -0.18
CA MET A 78 7.11 -2.32 1.07
C MET A 78 6.22 -1.18 1.59
N VAL A 79 5.92 -0.16 0.75
CA VAL A 79 5.10 1.00 1.14
C VAL A 79 3.64 0.78 0.75
N PRO A 80 2.64 1.10 1.61
CA PRO A 80 1.24 0.83 1.32
C PRO A 80 0.74 1.51 0.08
N MET A 81 -0.09 0.80 -0.70
CA MET A 81 -0.75 1.39 -1.88
C MET A 81 -1.50 2.68 -1.54
N THR A 82 -2.15 2.72 -0.37
CA THR A 82 -2.89 3.91 0.12
C THR A 82 -2.02 5.11 0.39
N SER A 83 -0.72 4.91 0.65
CA SER A 83 0.23 6.00 0.86
C SER A 83 0.55 6.72 -0.44
N PHE A 84 0.45 6.05 -1.60
CA PHE A 84 0.66 6.68 -2.90
C PHE A 84 -0.50 7.61 -3.32
N TYR A 85 -1.69 7.43 -2.76
CA TYR A 85 -2.88 8.22 -3.11
C TYR A 85 -2.87 9.64 -2.55
N LYS A 86 -1.89 9.98 -1.73
CA LYS A 86 -1.91 11.22 -0.94
C LYS A 86 -0.94 12.28 -1.44
N GLY A 87 -0.14 12.01 -2.48
CA GLY A 87 0.76 13.01 -3.04
C GLY A 87 1.76 13.54 -2.00
N LEU A 88 1.96 14.85 -1.99
CA LEU A 88 2.76 15.51 -0.95
C LEU A 88 2.13 15.36 0.45
N LYS A 89 0.84 15.04 0.55
CA LYS A 89 0.15 14.71 1.81
C LYS A 89 0.40 13.28 2.27
N ILE A 90 1.26 12.49 1.61
CA ILE A 90 1.84 11.30 2.24
C ILE A 90 2.41 11.66 3.62
N ARG A 91 2.91 12.90 3.76
CA ARG A 91 3.36 13.56 4.99
C ARG A 91 2.27 13.63 6.07
N GLU A 92 1.02 13.83 5.69
CA GLU A 92 -0.13 13.93 6.60
C GLU A 92 -0.68 12.55 7.02
N SER A 93 -0.24 11.46 6.38
CA SER A 93 -0.62 10.09 6.80
C SER A 93 -0.16 9.77 8.22
N TYR A 94 0.82 10.52 8.71
CA TYR A 94 1.48 10.31 9.97
C TYR A 94 1.32 11.59 10.80
N ARG A 95 0.09 11.84 11.27
CA ARG A 95 -0.24 13.03 12.08
C ARG A 95 0.75 13.17 13.23
N GLY A 96 1.41 14.33 13.29
CA GLY A 96 2.38 14.69 14.33
C GLY A 96 3.84 14.32 14.01
N MET A 97 4.18 13.83 12.81
CA MET A 97 5.58 13.62 12.41
C MET A 97 6.09 14.77 11.55
N ASP A 98 7.31 15.22 11.85
CA ASP A 98 8.06 16.15 11.00
C ASP A 98 8.46 15.48 9.68
N GLU A 99 9.00 16.26 8.73
CA GLU A 99 9.43 15.73 7.42
C GLU A 99 10.43 14.56 7.57
N THR A 100 11.23 14.60 8.63
CA THR A 100 12.21 13.58 9.02
C THR A 100 11.52 12.26 9.38
N GLY A 101 10.47 12.28 10.19
CA GLY A 101 9.73 11.08 10.62
C GLY A 101 9.07 10.33 9.46
N VAL A 102 8.49 11.06 8.50
CA VAL A 102 7.85 10.47 7.32
C VAL A 102 8.84 9.72 6.44
N GLU A 103 10.03 10.27 6.23
CA GLU A 103 11.10 9.55 5.52
C GLU A 103 11.54 8.30 6.27
N ALA A 104 11.65 8.38 7.60
CA ALA A 104 12.03 7.24 8.42
C ALA A 104 11.03 6.08 8.29
N LEU A 105 9.73 6.39 8.26
CA LEU A 105 8.66 5.43 8.03
C LEU A 105 8.70 4.80 6.64
N ILE A 106 9.02 5.59 5.61
CA ILE A 106 9.20 5.05 4.26
C ILE A 106 10.41 4.13 4.20
N CYS A 107 11.48 4.44 4.93
CA CYS A 107 12.70 3.64 4.92
C CYS A 107 12.59 2.37 5.79
N ILE A 108 11.90 2.42 6.93
CA ILE A 108 11.70 1.27 7.82
C ILE A 108 10.79 0.20 7.19
N ALA A 109 9.92 0.60 6.25
CA ALA A 109 9.05 -0.29 5.53
C ALA A 109 9.83 -1.41 4.81
N ASN A 110 11.01 -1.09 4.26
CA ASN A 110 11.83 -2.02 3.46
C ASN A 110 12.94 -2.72 4.28
N MET A 111 12.83 -2.71 5.62
CA MET A 111 13.74 -3.47 6.48
C MET A 111 13.35 -4.96 6.57
N PRO A 112 14.34 -5.87 6.70
CA PRO A 112 14.14 -7.24 7.16
C PRO A 112 13.31 -7.27 8.45
N HIS A 113 12.58 -8.36 8.68
CA HIS A 113 11.70 -8.45 9.83
C HIS A 113 12.46 -8.33 11.15
N ASP A 114 13.65 -8.93 11.28
CA ASP A 114 14.47 -8.77 12.49
C ASP A 114 14.83 -7.31 12.83
N LEU A 115 15.24 -6.53 11.82
CA LEU A 115 15.58 -5.12 12.02
C LEU A 115 14.34 -4.28 12.34
N PHE A 116 13.21 -4.61 11.74
CA PHE A 116 11.94 -3.96 12.04
C PHE A 116 11.46 -4.26 13.47
N SER A 117 11.54 -5.53 13.88
CA SER A 117 11.22 -5.99 15.23
C SER A 117 12.11 -5.34 16.28
N LEU A 118 13.42 -5.21 16.00
CA LEU A 118 14.35 -4.48 16.85
C LEU A 118 13.97 -3.00 16.97
N ALA A 119 13.61 -2.34 15.86
CA ALA A 119 13.18 -0.95 15.89
C ALA A 119 11.91 -0.77 16.75
N LEU A 120 10.92 -1.66 16.63
CA LEU A 120 9.73 -1.63 17.48
C LEU A 120 10.07 -1.85 18.96
N GLN A 121 10.98 -2.77 19.27
CA GLN A 121 11.44 -2.98 20.66
C GLN A 121 12.11 -1.73 21.22
N CYS A 122 12.96 -1.06 20.44
CA CYS A 122 13.56 0.20 20.85
C CYS A 122 12.49 1.26 21.14
N ILE A 123 11.50 1.44 20.24
CA ILE A 123 10.38 2.38 20.46
C ILE A 123 9.61 2.03 21.74
N HIS A 124 9.33 0.73 21.94
CA HIS A 124 8.59 0.22 23.08
C HIS A 124 9.27 0.55 24.43
N CYS A 125 10.61 0.61 24.47
CA CYS A 125 11.36 1.02 25.65
C CYS A 125 11.13 2.49 26.05
N PHE A 126 10.71 3.35 25.12
CA PHE A 126 10.42 4.77 25.38
C PHE A 126 8.95 5.04 25.76
N LEU A 127 8.08 4.03 25.66
CA LEU A 127 6.67 4.17 25.99
C LEU A 127 6.45 4.18 27.50
N ASP A 128 5.42 4.90 27.95
CA ASP A 128 4.88 4.75 29.29
C ASP A 128 4.06 3.45 29.41
N GLU A 129 3.66 3.08 30.63
CA GLU A 129 2.94 1.83 30.88
C GLU A 129 1.60 1.75 30.13
N PHE A 130 0.95 2.90 29.91
CA PHE A 130 -0.28 2.96 29.12
C PHE A 130 0.01 2.65 27.65
N GLY A 131 0.98 3.32 27.03
CA GLY A 131 1.38 3.12 25.64
C GLY A 131 1.85 1.70 25.37
N LYS A 132 2.68 1.12 26.27
CA LYS A 132 3.09 -0.30 26.18
C LYS A 132 1.89 -1.23 26.13
N LYS A 133 0.93 -1.05 27.05
CA LYS A 133 -0.28 -1.89 27.11
C LYS A 133 -1.11 -1.78 25.83
N GLN A 134 -1.25 -0.59 25.24
CA GLN A 134 -2.00 -0.39 23.99
C GLN A 134 -1.31 -1.09 22.82
N VAL A 135 0.00 -0.93 22.68
CA VAL A 135 0.78 -1.57 21.61
C VAL A 135 0.77 -3.10 21.75
N ASP A 136 0.96 -3.63 22.97
CA ASP A 136 0.91 -5.07 23.23
C ASP A 136 -0.48 -5.67 22.94
N THR A 137 -1.54 -4.92 23.27
CA THR A 137 -2.92 -5.32 22.98
C THR A 137 -3.15 -5.37 21.47
N LEU A 138 -2.74 -4.32 20.75
CA LEU A 138 -2.85 -4.29 19.29
C LEU A 138 -2.07 -5.44 18.66
N LYS A 139 -0.83 -5.69 19.11
CA LYS A 139 -0.01 -6.79 18.62
C LYS A 139 -0.72 -8.13 18.77
N LYS A 140 -1.28 -8.42 19.95
CA LYS A 140 -2.05 -9.66 20.20
C LYS A 140 -3.29 -9.75 19.31
N CYS A 141 -4.02 -8.66 19.10
CA CYS A 141 -5.18 -8.63 18.20
C CYS A 141 -4.77 -8.94 16.76
N LEU A 142 -3.70 -8.31 16.26
CA LEU A 142 -3.19 -8.53 14.90
C LEU A 142 -2.67 -9.96 14.72
N GLU A 143 -1.97 -10.50 15.71
CA GLU A 143 -1.51 -11.90 15.69
C GLU A 143 -2.66 -12.90 15.74
N HIS A 144 -3.75 -12.58 16.43
CA HIS A 144 -4.97 -13.40 16.43
C HIS A 144 -5.69 -13.38 15.09
N GLU A 145 -5.84 -12.20 14.47
CA GLU A 145 -6.57 -12.02 13.22
C GLU A 145 -5.82 -12.54 12.00
N TYR A 146 -4.50 -12.34 11.95
CA TYR A 146 -3.68 -12.58 10.76
C TYR A 146 -2.59 -13.65 10.96
N GLY A 147 -2.43 -14.19 12.17
CA GLY A 147 -1.39 -15.15 12.53
C GLY A 147 -0.11 -14.50 13.07
N VAL A 148 0.82 -15.32 13.59
CA VAL A 148 2.09 -14.83 14.14
C VAL A 148 3.06 -14.50 13.00
N PHE A 149 3.53 -13.24 12.98
CA PHE A 149 4.49 -12.77 11.97
C PHE A 149 5.91 -13.06 12.43
N ASN A 150 6.58 -13.95 11.71
CA ASN A 150 7.98 -14.32 11.94
C ASN A 150 8.81 -14.13 10.66
N GLU A 151 10.12 -14.32 10.79
CA GLU A 151 11.07 -14.20 9.68
C GLU A 151 10.76 -15.15 8.51
N ALA A 152 10.25 -16.37 8.78
CA ALA A 152 9.89 -17.31 7.72
C ALA A 152 8.72 -16.79 6.86
N LEU A 153 7.68 -16.25 7.50
CA LEU A 153 6.56 -15.61 6.78
C LEU A 153 7.02 -14.35 6.05
N TYR A 154 7.91 -13.55 6.65
CA TYR A 154 8.51 -12.38 5.99
C TYR A 154 9.26 -12.77 4.71
N GLN A 155 10.09 -13.81 4.77
CA GLN A 155 10.83 -14.31 3.60
C GLN A 155 9.89 -14.85 2.53
N PHE A 156 8.85 -15.60 2.92
CA PHE A 156 7.85 -16.11 2.00
C PHE A 156 7.11 -15.00 1.25
N CYS A 157 6.70 -13.93 1.94
CA CYS A 157 5.94 -12.84 1.33
C CYS A 157 6.80 -11.71 0.74
N SER A 158 8.13 -11.82 0.81
CA SER A 158 9.02 -10.83 0.22
C SER A 158 8.86 -10.79 -1.31
N ALA A 159 8.97 -9.59 -1.89
CA ALA A 159 8.86 -9.43 -3.34
C ALA A 159 9.91 -10.29 -4.07
N PRO A 160 9.54 -11.06 -5.09
CA PRO A 160 10.49 -11.87 -5.85
C PRO A 160 11.55 -10.97 -6.49
N PRO A 161 12.76 -11.50 -6.78
CA PRO A 161 13.86 -10.71 -7.31
C PRO A 161 13.50 -9.88 -8.56
N ILE A 162 12.63 -10.42 -9.40
CA ILE A 162 12.06 -9.78 -10.57
C ILE A 162 10.58 -10.15 -10.61
N ILE A 163 9.71 -9.15 -10.74
CA ILE A 163 8.27 -9.31 -10.96
C ILE A 163 8.01 -9.19 -12.46
N ASP A 164 7.44 -10.21 -13.08
CA ASP A 164 6.87 -10.10 -14.43
C ASP A 164 5.55 -9.33 -14.34
N ILE A 165 5.54 -8.11 -14.88
CA ILE A 165 4.41 -7.19 -14.75
C ILE A 165 3.19 -7.67 -15.53
N ASP A 166 3.37 -8.32 -16.68
CA ASP A 166 2.24 -8.80 -17.48
C ASP A 166 1.57 -9.99 -16.79
N LYS A 167 2.38 -10.94 -16.30
CA LYS A 167 1.88 -12.07 -15.51
C LYS A 167 1.24 -11.61 -14.19
N PHE A 168 1.86 -10.62 -13.54
CA PHE A 168 1.33 -10.03 -12.32
C PHE A 168 -0.01 -9.34 -12.59
N ALA A 169 -0.12 -8.56 -13.67
CA ALA A 169 -1.36 -7.91 -14.08
C ALA A 169 -2.48 -8.91 -14.34
N ALA A 170 -2.22 -9.97 -15.09
CA ALA A 170 -3.21 -11.01 -15.39
C ALA A 170 -3.77 -11.65 -14.11
N SER A 171 -2.87 -12.08 -13.20
CA SER A 171 -3.27 -12.68 -11.93
C SER A 171 -3.97 -11.66 -11.00
N TYR A 172 -3.51 -10.41 -10.97
CA TYR A 172 -4.05 -9.35 -10.13
C TYR A 172 -5.47 -8.96 -10.56
N TYR A 173 -5.69 -8.69 -11.85
CA TYR A 173 -7.02 -8.31 -12.35
C TYR A 173 -8.01 -9.47 -12.30
N ARG A 174 -7.56 -10.71 -12.54
CA ARG A 174 -8.40 -11.88 -12.30
C ARG A 174 -8.85 -11.97 -10.84
N SER A 175 -7.94 -11.70 -9.89
CA SER A 175 -8.29 -11.68 -8.47
C SER A 175 -9.31 -10.58 -8.16
N ILE A 176 -9.15 -9.38 -8.74
CA ILE A 176 -10.13 -8.29 -8.63
C ILE A 176 -11.48 -8.71 -9.18
N ALA A 177 -11.54 -9.30 -10.38
CA ALA A 177 -12.79 -9.70 -11.03
C ALA A 177 -13.59 -10.67 -10.15
N LEU A 178 -12.91 -11.68 -9.60
CA LEU A 178 -13.54 -12.66 -8.70
C LEU A 178 -14.01 -12.02 -7.39
N THR A 179 -13.15 -11.22 -6.75
CA THR A 179 -13.44 -10.63 -5.44
C THR A 179 -14.53 -9.55 -5.52
N VAL A 180 -14.53 -8.73 -6.57
CA VAL A 180 -15.59 -7.74 -6.83
C VAL A 180 -16.91 -8.44 -7.14
N THR A 181 -16.89 -9.51 -7.93
CA THR A 181 -18.09 -10.32 -8.22
C THR A 181 -18.68 -10.92 -6.96
N GLU A 182 -17.84 -11.51 -6.11
CA GLU A 182 -18.26 -12.08 -4.83
C GLU A 182 -18.83 -11.01 -3.91
N PHE A 183 -18.13 -9.88 -3.76
CA PHE A 183 -18.57 -8.74 -2.97
C PHE A 183 -19.95 -8.24 -3.42
N ARG A 184 -20.12 -8.00 -4.72
CA ARG A 184 -21.39 -7.56 -5.30
C ARG A 184 -22.51 -8.54 -4.97
N LYS A 185 -22.29 -9.85 -5.19
CA LYS A 185 -23.28 -10.90 -4.93
C LYS A 185 -23.63 -11.00 -3.45
N ARG A 186 -22.63 -11.00 -2.57
CA ARG A 186 -22.79 -11.07 -1.11
C ARG A 186 -23.64 -9.92 -0.56
N HIS A 187 -23.49 -8.73 -1.14
CA HIS A 187 -24.21 -7.53 -0.72
C HIS A 187 -25.43 -7.21 -1.58
N GLN A 188 -25.81 -8.12 -2.50
CA GLN A 188 -26.98 -7.98 -3.38
C GLN A 188 -27.00 -6.67 -4.18
N LEU A 189 -25.81 -6.19 -4.56
CA LEU A 189 -25.66 -4.95 -5.31
C LEU A 189 -25.89 -5.20 -6.79
N SER A 190 -26.58 -4.28 -7.46
CA SER A 190 -26.74 -4.35 -8.92
C SER A 190 -25.43 -3.97 -9.63
N PRO A 191 -25.18 -4.49 -10.85
CA PRO A 191 -24.05 -4.02 -11.67
C PRO A 191 -24.08 -2.49 -11.90
N MET A 192 -25.26 -1.91 -12.03
CA MET A 192 -25.45 -0.46 -12.19
C MET A 192 -25.03 0.31 -10.94
N THR A 193 -25.40 -0.17 -9.75
CA THR A 193 -24.97 0.41 -8.46
C THR A 193 -23.45 0.38 -8.35
N MET A 194 -22.84 -0.76 -8.67
CA MET A 194 -21.39 -0.89 -8.61
C MET A 194 -20.69 0.00 -9.63
N ALA A 195 -21.16 0.03 -10.89
CA ALA A 195 -20.63 0.91 -11.92
C ALA A 195 -20.66 2.39 -11.47
N ARG A 196 -21.78 2.84 -10.90
CA ARG A 196 -21.95 4.20 -10.38
C ARG A 196 -20.96 4.52 -9.25
N VAL A 197 -20.88 3.67 -8.22
CA VAL A 197 -19.95 3.89 -7.09
C VAL A 197 -18.49 3.92 -7.56
N LEU A 198 -18.15 3.08 -8.54
CA LEU A 198 -16.80 2.98 -9.09
C LEU A 198 -16.49 4.04 -10.16
N GLY A 199 -17.43 4.91 -10.50
CA GLY A 199 -17.24 5.93 -11.55
C GLY A 199 -16.96 5.31 -12.92
N LEU A 200 -17.60 4.18 -13.22
CA LEU A 200 -17.46 3.43 -14.47
C LEU A 200 -18.76 3.44 -15.25
N SER A 201 -18.66 3.32 -16.58
CA SER A 201 -19.82 2.91 -17.37
C SER A 201 -20.17 1.46 -17.04
N GLU A 202 -21.44 1.07 -17.22
CA GLU A 202 -21.85 -0.32 -17.04
C GLU A 202 -21.02 -1.29 -17.90
N TYR A 203 -20.66 -0.89 -19.11
CA TYR A 203 -19.79 -1.67 -19.98
C TYR A 203 -18.42 -1.92 -19.34
N LYS A 204 -17.75 -0.86 -18.85
CA LYS A 204 -16.46 -1.01 -18.17
C LYS A 204 -16.58 -1.81 -16.87
N TYR A 205 -17.70 -1.71 -16.16
CA TYR A 205 -17.96 -2.52 -14.98
C TYR A 205 -18.10 -4.01 -15.30
N ARG A 206 -18.80 -4.36 -16.39
CA ARG A 206 -18.92 -5.76 -16.83
C ARG A 206 -17.55 -6.37 -17.16
N ILE A 207 -16.66 -5.59 -17.78
CA ILE A 207 -15.27 -5.99 -18.01
C ILE A 207 -14.50 -6.18 -16.70
N LEU A 208 -14.73 -5.32 -15.69
CA LEU A 208 -14.08 -5.45 -14.38
C LEU A 208 -14.41 -6.79 -13.70
N GLU A 209 -15.63 -7.30 -13.89
CA GLU A 209 -16.08 -8.60 -13.37
C GLU A 209 -15.74 -9.79 -14.27
N ASP A 210 -15.10 -9.59 -15.42
CA ASP A 210 -14.72 -10.66 -16.34
C ASP A 210 -13.33 -11.24 -15.96
N PRO A 211 -13.26 -12.44 -15.35
CA PRO A 211 -11.98 -13.02 -14.93
C PRO A 211 -11.15 -13.56 -16.11
N ASP A 212 -11.77 -13.76 -17.28
CA ASP A 212 -11.14 -14.35 -18.46
C ASP A 212 -10.61 -13.27 -19.42
N ASN A 213 -11.07 -12.03 -19.26
CA ASN A 213 -10.59 -10.86 -20.00
C ASN A 213 -10.08 -9.74 -19.06
N PRO A 214 -8.98 -9.97 -18.31
CA PRO A 214 -8.42 -8.98 -17.41
C PRO A 214 -7.95 -7.73 -18.17
N GLN A 215 -8.49 -6.57 -17.82
CA GLN A 215 -8.13 -5.29 -18.43
C GLN A 215 -7.44 -4.34 -17.44
N PRO A 216 -6.49 -3.51 -17.90
CA PRO A 216 -5.89 -2.49 -17.06
C PRO A 216 -6.90 -1.44 -16.59
N PHE A 217 -6.93 -1.23 -15.28
CA PHE A 217 -7.75 -0.20 -14.64
C PHE A 217 -6.89 0.86 -13.97
N SER A 218 -7.42 2.10 -13.93
CA SER A 218 -6.85 3.17 -13.13
C SER A 218 -6.97 2.84 -11.64
N MET A 219 -5.98 3.27 -10.88
CA MET A 219 -5.98 3.17 -9.42
C MET A 219 -7.13 3.88 -8.72
N ALA A 220 -7.76 4.86 -9.38
CA ALA A 220 -8.95 5.53 -8.86
C ALA A 220 -10.05 4.53 -8.46
N ILE A 221 -10.18 3.42 -9.19
CA ILE A 221 -11.16 2.36 -8.88
C ILE A 221 -10.91 1.76 -7.49
N GLY A 222 -9.66 1.44 -7.16
CA GLY A 222 -9.33 0.85 -5.86
C GLY A 222 -9.68 1.79 -4.70
N LEU A 223 -9.49 3.10 -4.87
CA LEU A 223 -9.86 4.07 -3.84
C LEU A 223 -11.38 4.32 -3.80
N ARG A 224 -12.07 4.31 -4.93
CA ARG A 224 -13.55 4.39 -4.97
C ARG A 224 -14.21 3.21 -4.28
N VAL A 225 -13.69 1.99 -4.45
CA VAL A 225 -14.16 0.82 -3.69
C VAL A 225 -14.06 1.09 -2.19
N LYS A 226 -12.92 1.63 -1.72
CA LYS A 226 -12.72 1.98 -0.31
C LYS A 226 -13.75 2.98 0.18
N LEU A 227 -13.75 4.15 -0.46
CA LEU A 227 -14.47 5.31 0.02
C LEU A 227 -15.97 5.14 -0.16
N GLY A 228 -16.38 4.61 -1.31
CA GLY A 228 -17.78 4.38 -1.65
C GLY A 228 -18.46 3.35 -0.76
N PHE A 229 -17.77 2.26 -0.43
CA PHE A 229 -18.35 1.21 0.44
C PHE A 229 -17.88 1.28 1.90
N LYS A 230 -17.20 2.36 2.29
CA LYS A 230 -16.71 2.60 3.66
C LYS A 230 -15.96 1.39 4.23
N LEU A 231 -15.09 0.77 3.43
CA LEU A 231 -14.36 -0.45 3.81
C LEU A 231 -13.15 -0.13 4.69
N ASP A 232 -13.00 -0.89 5.78
CA ASP A 232 -11.90 -0.76 6.73
C ASP A 232 -10.56 -1.31 6.19
N GLY A 233 -10.59 -2.17 5.17
CA GLY A 233 -9.39 -2.77 4.55
C GLY A 233 -9.57 -3.18 3.08
N HIS A 234 -8.44 -3.41 2.39
CA HIS A 234 -8.39 -3.85 0.98
C HIS A 234 -7.62 -5.16 0.76
N VAL A 235 -7.25 -5.83 1.85
CA VAL A 235 -6.40 -7.01 1.80
C VAL A 235 -7.08 -8.14 1.00
N GLN A 236 -8.41 -8.18 0.98
CA GLN A 236 -9.18 -9.25 0.34
C GLN A 236 -9.11 -9.24 -1.20
N PHE A 237 -8.80 -8.13 -1.87
CA PHE A 237 -8.86 -8.08 -3.35
C PHE A 237 -7.75 -8.89 -4.06
N THR A 238 -6.74 -9.36 -3.32
CA THR A 238 -5.59 -10.09 -3.87
C THR A 238 -5.58 -11.58 -3.54
N HIS A 239 -6.55 -12.09 -2.75
CA HIS A 239 -6.52 -13.48 -2.26
C HIS A 239 -6.73 -14.54 -3.37
N CYS A 240 -7.24 -14.14 -4.53
CA CYS A 240 -7.49 -15.01 -5.68
C CYS A 240 -6.34 -15.01 -6.71
N MET A 241 -5.20 -14.39 -6.39
CA MET A 241 -4.03 -14.38 -7.27
C MET A 241 -3.40 -15.78 -7.35
N LYS A 242 -3.23 -16.30 -8.57
CA LYS A 242 -2.68 -17.64 -8.80
C LYS A 242 -1.16 -17.63 -8.98
N ASP A 243 -0.64 -16.63 -9.67
CA ASP A 243 0.77 -16.58 -10.07
C ASP A 243 1.68 -15.89 -9.07
N TYR A 244 1.08 -15.08 -8.18
CA TYR A 244 1.75 -14.37 -7.08
C TYR A 244 0.89 -14.43 -5.80
N PRO A 245 0.51 -15.63 -5.30
CA PRO A 245 -0.32 -15.77 -4.10
C PRO A 245 0.30 -15.11 -2.86
N GLU A 246 1.63 -15.09 -2.77
CA GLU A 246 2.40 -14.47 -1.70
C GLU A 246 2.17 -12.95 -1.59
N PHE A 247 1.71 -12.30 -2.67
CA PHE A 247 1.34 -10.89 -2.62
C PHE A 247 0.19 -10.64 -1.65
N HIS A 248 -0.74 -11.58 -1.50
CA HIS A 248 -1.83 -11.45 -0.53
C HIS A 248 -1.32 -11.45 0.91
N GLU A 249 -0.45 -12.39 1.26
CA GLU A 249 0.17 -12.47 2.58
C GLU A 249 1.05 -11.24 2.86
N TYR A 250 1.75 -10.74 1.83
CA TYR A 250 2.48 -9.49 1.90
C TYR A 250 1.57 -8.31 2.30
N ARG A 251 0.37 -8.21 1.73
CA ARG A 251 -0.58 -7.12 2.06
C ARG A 251 -0.99 -7.17 3.54
N LYS A 252 -1.13 -8.36 4.13
CA LYS A 252 -1.38 -8.55 5.57
C LYS A 252 -0.18 -8.09 6.40
N LEU A 253 1.02 -8.59 6.06
CA LEU A 253 2.26 -8.22 6.75
C LEU A 253 2.46 -6.70 6.73
N GLN A 254 2.28 -6.07 5.57
CA GLN A 254 2.41 -4.64 5.43
C GLN A 254 1.45 -3.89 6.36
N HIS A 255 0.16 -4.28 6.35
CA HIS A 255 -0.84 -3.67 7.22
C HIS A 255 -0.45 -3.75 8.70
N ILE A 256 0.12 -4.88 9.13
CA ILE A 256 0.50 -5.09 10.52
C ILE A 256 1.72 -4.27 10.90
N ARG A 257 2.74 -4.24 10.02
CA ARG A 257 3.93 -3.41 10.24
C ARG A 257 3.54 -1.94 10.36
N ASP A 258 2.67 -1.44 9.48
CA ASP A 258 2.21 -0.06 9.55
C ASP A 258 1.39 0.20 10.81
N SER A 259 0.44 -0.68 11.13
CA SER A 259 -0.42 -0.53 12.31
C SER A 259 0.39 -0.50 13.61
N LEU A 260 1.33 -1.43 13.78
CA LEU A 260 2.20 -1.46 14.95
C LEU A 260 3.09 -0.23 15.06
N LEU A 261 3.65 0.22 13.94
CA LEU A 261 4.52 1.38 13.91
C LEU A 261 3.77 2.67 14.20
N ILE A 262 2.60 2.87 13.59
CA ILE A 262 1.73 4.02 13.84
C ILE A 262 1.28 4.04 15.29
N GLU A 263 0.83 2.89 15.82
CA GLU A 263 0.39 2.80 17.20
C GLU A 263 1.53 3.08 18.19
N SER A 264 2.72 2.52 17.93
CA SER A 264 3.89 2.78 18.77
C SER A 264 4.28 4.25 18.78
N LEU A 265 4.26 4.92 17.63
CA LEU A 265 4.64 6.33 17.53
C LEU A 265 3.58 7.29 18.09
N ARG A 266 2.31 6.86 18.20
CA ARG A 266 1.22 7.67 18.77
C ARG A 266 1.46 8.01 20.25
N TYR A 267 2.11 7.12 20.98
CA TYR A 267 2.33 7.23 22.43
C TYR A 267 3.71 7.80 22.79
N ILE A 268 4.54 8.14 21.81
CA ILE A 268 5.82 8.80 22.05
C ILE A 268 5.61 10.28 22.27
N SER A 269 6.19 10.82 23.34
CA SER A 269 6.14 12.26 23.60
C SER A 269 6.85 13.05 22.50
N GLU A 270 6.37 14.27 22.22
CA GLU A 270 6.96 15.15 21.20
C GLU A 270 8.44 15.45 21.46
N GLN A 271 8.88 15.42 22.73
CA GLN A 271 10.28 15.61 23.12
C GLN A 271 11.17 14.41 22.74
N GLN A 272 10.64 13.18 22.82
CA GLN A 272 11.39 11.95 22.53
C GLN A 272 11.36 11.57 21.05
N LYS A 273 10.34 12.02 20.33
CA LYS A 273 10.08 11.69 18.92
C LYS A 273 11.28 11.87 17.99
N PRO A 274 12.05 12.98 18.05
CA PRO A 274 13.21 13.16 17.17
C PRO A 274 14.29 12.08 17.38
N TYR A 275 14.51 11.64 18.61
CA TYR A 275 15.51 10.62 18.94
C TYR A 275 15.08 9.24 18.45
N VAL A 276 13.80 8.91 18.64
CA VAL A 276 13.21 7.67 18.14
C VAL A 276 13.29 7.61 16.60
N ILE A 277 12.94 8.70 15.93
CA ILE A 277 13.08 8.83 14.46
C ILE A 277 14.54 8.66 14.04
N GLY A 278 15.49 9.23 14.80
CA GLY A 278 16.92 9.07 14.57
C GLY A 278 17.39 7.61 14.58
N VAL A 279 16.92 6.82 15.55
CA VAL A 279 17.21 5.37 15.63
C VAL A 279 16.70 4.64 14.39
N ILE A 280 15.45 4.89 14.01
CA ILE A 280 14.83 4.29 12.82
C ILE A 280 15.64 4.62 11.57
N LYS A 281 15.99 5.90 11.38
CA LYS A 281 16.79 6.34 10.23
C LYS A 281 18.19 5.71 10.21
N GLY A 282 18.83 5.60 11.37
CA GLY A 282 20.14 4.96 11.52
C GLY A 282 20.12 3.51 11.05
N LEU A 283 19.16 2.72 11.57
CA LEU A 283 18.97 1.33 11.15
C LEU A 283 18.68 1.22 9.65
N ALA A 284 17.84 2.12 9.11
CA ALA A 284 17.44 2.05 7.70
C ALA A 284 18.59 2.36 6.75
N THR A 285 19.41 3.34 7.14
CA THR A 285 20.60 3.74 6.40
C THR A 285 21.64 2.62 6.41
N ALA A 286 21.88 2.00 7.58
CA ALA A 286 22.81 0.88 7.73
C ALA A 286 22.41 -0.35 6.90
N HIS A 287 21.11 -0.60 6.73
CA HIS A 287 20.64 -1.65 5.82
C HIS A 287 20.77 -1.26 4.35
N SER A 288 20.40 -0.03 4.01
CA SER A 288 20.40 0.46 2.62
C SER A 288 21.81 0.59 2.03
N SER A 289 22.84 0.84 2.85
CA SER A 289 24.24 0.88 2.41
C SER A 289 24.76 -0.46 1.89
N LYS A 290 24.14 -1.59 2.28
CA LYS A 290 24.46 -2.92 1.72
C LYS A 290 23.94 -3.14 0.29
N ARG A 291 23.07 -2.25 -0.21
CA ARG A 291 22.41 -2.36 -1.53
C ARG A 291 23.05 -1.49 -2.62
N LYS A 292 23.99 -0.61 -2.26
CA LYS A 292 24.80 0.19 -3.21
C LYS A 292 26.00 -0.59 -3.67
#